data_AF-A0A1R4IZ87-F1
#
_entry.id   AF-A0A1R4IZ87-F1
#
_cell.length_a   1.000
_cell.length_b   1.000
_cell.length_c   1.000
_cell.angle_alpha   90.00
_cell.angle_beta   90.00
_cell.angle_gamma   90.00
#
_symmetry.space_group_name_H-M   'P 1'
#
loop_
_entity.id
_entity.type
_entity.pdbx_description
1 polymer ?
#
loop_
_entity_poly.entity_id
_entity_poly.type
_entity_poly.pdbx_seq_one_letter_code
_entity_poly.pdbx_strand_id
1 'polypeptide(L)'
;MAKATVLAPEIVDFDPMVYDIMRETATELGGGYVWLSRNASTEAEREAAKAAQIALWQDVNSVSGRDLATIQAKTAEYRSRLRQLRATA
;
A
#
# COMPACT_ATOMS: atom_id res chain seq x y z
N MET A 1 -20.28 -41.48 18.68
CA MET A 1 -19.13 -40.58 18.95
C MET A 1 -18.64 -40.07 17.60
N ALA A 2 -19.10 -38.89 17.16
CA ALA A 2 -18.66 -38.30 15.90
C ALA A 2 -17.24 -37.75 16.09
N LYS A 3 -16.30 -38.24 15.27
CA LYS A 3 -14.90 -37.83 15.30
C LYS A 3 -14.81 -36.43 14.71
N ALA A 4 -14.47 -35.43 15.52
CA ALA A 4 -14.21 -34.08 15.03
C ALA A 4 -12.99 -34.13 14.11
N THR A 5 -13.22 -33.95 12.81
CA THR A 5 -12.16 -33.73 11.83
C THR A 5 -11.54 -32.38 12.14
N VAL A 6 -10.37 -32.38 12.77
CA VAL A 6 -9.52 -31.20 12.87
C VAL A 6 -9.03 -30.91 11.45
N LEU A 7 -9.68 -29.97 10.78
CA LEU A 7 -9.19 -29.41 9.52
C LEU A 7 -7.82 -28.80 9.83
N ALA A 8 -6.78 -29.32 9.18
CA ALA A 8 -5.46 -28.71 9.21
C ALA A 8 -5.61 -27.22 8.82
N PRO A 9 -4.87 -26.29 9.46
CA PRO A 9 -4.92 -24.89 9.07
C PRO A 9 -4.63 -24.82 7.57
N GLU A 10 -5.53 -24.20 6.80
CA GLU A 10 -5.28 -23.90 5.40
C GLU A 10 -3.90 -23.24 5.33
N ILE A 11 -3.01 -23.82 4.53
CA ILE A 11 -1.79 -23.13 4.13
C ILE A 11 -2.28 -21.96 3.28
N VAL A 12 -2.52 -20.83 3.95
CA VAL A 12 -2.88 -19.58 3.28
C VAL A 12 -1.68 -19.29 2.38
N ASP A 13 -1.94 -19.31 1.07
CA ASP A 13 -0.94 -19.15 0.01
C ASP A 13 -0.33 -17.76 0.14
N PHE A 14 0.68 -17.65 0.98
CA PHE A 14 1.49 -16.45 1.12
C PHE A 14 2.32 -16.36 -0.15
N ASP A 15 1.88 -15.51 -1.09
CA ASP A 15 2.69 -15.14 -2.24
C ASP A 15 3.54 -13.90 -1.86
N PRO A 16 4.81 -14.09 -1.44
CA PRO A 16 5.67 -12.98 -1.06
C PRO A 16 5.85 -11.98 -2.20
N MET A 17 5.84 -12.43 -3.46
CA MET A 17 6.07 -11.54 -4.60
C MET A 17 4.93 -10.53 -4.76
N VAL A 18 3.68 -10.96 -4.54
CA VAL A 18 2.52 -10.06 -4.67
C VAL A 18 2.52 -9.02 -3.55
N TYR A 19 2.90 -9.40 -2.33
CA TYR A 19 3.09 -8.45 -1.23
C TYR A 19 4.25 -7.48 -1.47
N ASP A 20 5.36 -7.96 -2.03
CA ASP A 20 6.52 -7.12 -2.35
C ASP A 20 6.18 -6.11 -3.45
N ILE A 21 5.45 -6.52 -4.51
CA ILE A 21 4.95 -5.60 -5.55
C ILE A 21 4.10 -4.48 -4.94
N MET A 22 3.25 -4.79 -3.96
CA MET A 22 2.47 -3.77 -3.26
C MET A 22 3.38 -2.79 -2.52
N ARG A 23 4.38 -3.29 -1.78
CA ARG A 23 5.35 -2.49 -1.01
C ARG A 23 6.23 -1.61 -1.90
N GLU A 24 6.67 -2.13 -3.03
CA GLU A 24 7.45 -1.38 -4.03
C GLU A 24 6.61 -0.25 -4.64
N THR A 25 5.36 -0.56 -5.05
CA THR A 25 4.44 0.45 -5.59
C THR A 25 4.18 1.56 -4.56
N ALA A 26 3.97 1.20 -3.29
CA ALA A 26 3.81 2.18 -2.21
C ALA A 26 5.09 3.00 -1.96
N THR A 27 6.26 2.40 -2.11
CA THR A 27 7.55 3.09 -1.98
C THR A 27 7.72 4.15 -3.06
N GLU A 28 7.42 3.82 -4.33
CA GLU A 28 7.42 4.81 -5.43
C GLU A 28 6.45 5.96 -5.17
N LEU A 29 5.22 5.65 -4.74
CA LEU A 29 4.21 6.65 -4.41
C LEU A 29 4.66 7.54 -3.24
N GLY A 30 5.26 6.95 -2.20
CA GLY A 30 5.84 7.67 -1.07
C GLY A 30 6.95 8.62 -1.50
N GLY A 31 7.82 8.20 -2.42
CA GLY A 31 8.82 9.07 -3.05
C GLY A 31 8.21 10.27 -3.78
N GLY A 32 7.08 10.05 -4.48
CA GLY A 32 6.30 11.11 -5.11
C GLY A 32 5.80 12.16 -4.13
N TYR A 33 5.22 11.73 -2.99
CA TYR A 33 4.78 12.67 -1.94
C TYR A 33 5.94 13.44 -1.31
N VAL A 34 7.10 12.80 -1.11
CA VAL A 34 8.31 13.50 -0.64
C VAL A 34 8.74 14.58 -1.63
N TRP A 35 8.74 14.25 -2.93
CA TRP A 35 9.08 15.22 -3.97
C TRP A 35 8.12 16.40 -3.98
N LEU A 36 6.80 16.16 -3.91
CA LEU A 36 5.79 17.22 -3.83
C LEU A 36 6.00 18.11 -2.61
N SER A 37 6.25 17.53 -1.43
CA SER A 37 6.50 18.31 -0.21
C SER A 37 7.76 19.19 -0.32
N ARG A 38 8.80 18.70 -0.98
CA ARG A 38 10.05 19.47 -1.20
C ARG A 38 9.87 20.61 -2.21
N ASN A 39 9.00 20.44 -3.20
CA ASN A 39 8.78 21.40 -4.29
C ASN A 39 7.47 22.21 -4.16
N ALA A 40 6.78 22.11 -3.03
CA ALA A 40 5.55 22.85 -2.75
C ALA A 40 5.79 24.37 -2.76
N SER A 41 4.87 25.11 -3.38
CA SER A 41 4.92 26.58 -3.44
C SER A 41 4.34 27.22 -2.17
N THR A 42 3.50 26.48 -1.46
CA THR A 42 2.86 26.91 -0.21
C THR A 42 3.08 25.92 0.91
N GLU A 43 2.95 26.40 2.15
CA GLU A 43 3.02 25.52 3.33
C GLU A 43 1.84 24.53 3.38
N ALA A 44 0.66 24.95 2.93
CA ALA A 44 -0.51 24.09 2.88
C ALA A 44 -0.28 22.87 1.95
N GLU A 45 0.29 23.08 0.77
CA GLU A 45 0.66 22.01 -0.16
C GLU A 45 1.74 21.09 0.44
N ARG A 46 2.73 21.68 1.11
CA ARG A 46 3.81 20.93 1.78
C ARG A 46 3.25 19.98 2.84
N GLU A 47 2.37 20.48 3.70
CA GLU A 47 1.76 19.72 4.79
C GLU A 47 0.77 18.68 4.26
N ALA A 48 0.00 19.00 3.20
CA ALA A 48 -0.86 18.03 2.54
C ALA A 48 -0.06 16.84 1.98
N ALA A 49 1.09 17.10 1.34
CA ALA A 49 1.95 16.06 0.81
C ALA A 49 2.58 15.19 1.92
N LYS A 50 3.02 15.79 3.04
CA LYS A 50 3.50 15.04 4.22
C LYS A 50 2.41 14.17 4.83
N ALA A 51 1.21 14.72 5.00
CA ALA A 51 0.07 13.98 5.54
C ALA A 51 -0.30 12.78 4.65
N ALA A 52 -0.29 12.97 3.33
CA ALA A 52 -0.52 11.88 2.37
C ALA A 52 0.55 10.78 2.45
N GLN A 53 1.83 11.15 2.66
CA GLN A 53 2.91 10.20 2.88
C GLN A 53 2.72 9.39 4.17
N ILE A 54 2.36 10.06 5.27
CA ILE A 54 2.12 9.41 6.57
C ILE A 54 0.93 8.43 6.46
N ALA A 55 -0.18 8.88 5.87
CA ALA A 55 -1.36 8.05 5.68
C ALA A 55 -1.09 6.83 4.80
N LEU A 56 -0.26 6.97 3.74
CA LEU A 56 0.16 5.85 2.91
C LEU A 56 0.89 4.78 3.74
N TRP A 57 1.83 5.16 4.59
CA TRP A 57 2.58 4.19 5.38
C TRP A 57 1.74 3.55 6.49
N GLN A 58 0.80 4.28 7.08
CA GLN A 58 -0.17 3.71 8.01
C GLN A 58 -1.02 2.65 7.32
N ASP A 59 -1.52 2.95 6.12
CA ASP A 59 -2.32 2.04 5.30
C ASP A 59 -1.53 0.78 4.90
N VAL A 60 -0.32 0.94 4.36
CA VAL A 60 0.58 -0.19 3.99
C VAL A 60 0.85 -1.10 5.18
N ASN A 61 1.12 -0.53 6.37
CA ASN A 61 1.43 -1.30 7.57
C ASN A 61 0.20 -2.01 8.17
N SER A 62 -1.01 -1.63 7.75
CA SER A 62 -2.25 -2.30 8.15
C SER A 62 -2.58 -3.55 7.31
N VAL A 63 -1.93 -3.72 6.15
CA VAL A 63 -2.20 -4.83 5.24
C VAL A 63 -1.54 -6.11 5.76
N SER A 64 -2.35 -7.15 5.97
CA SER A 64 -1.84 -8.49 6.23
C SER A 64 -1.17 -9.06 4.98
N GLY A 65 0.08 -9.50 5.11
CA GLY A 65 0.80 -10.18 4.02
C GLY A 65 0.15 -11.48 3.53
N ARG A 66 -0.85 -12.01 4.25
CA ARG A 66 -1.57 -13.25 3.91
C ARG A 66 -2.94 -13.01 3.25
N ASP A 67 -3.37 -11.75 3.14
CA ASP A 67 -4.66 -11.41 2.54
C ASP A 67 -4.45 -10.99 1.08
N LEU A 68 -4.42 -11.97 0.18
CA LEU A 68 -4.17 -11.75 -1.24
C LEU A 68 -5.15 -10.75 -1.86
N ALA A 69 -6.43 -10.82 -1.49
CA ALA A 69 -7.46 -9.93 -2.03
C ALA A 69 -7.18 -8.47 -1.63
N THR A 70 -6.86 -8.23 -0.36
CA THR A 70 -6.50 -6.89 0.13
C THR A 70 -5.20 -6.40 -0.51
N ILE A 71 -4.17 -7.24 -0.64
CA ILE A 71 -2.90 -6.87 -1.27
C ILE A 71 -3.10 -6.43 -2.73
N GLN A 72 -3.89 -7.18 -3.50
CA GLN A 72 -4.19 -6.85 -4.89
C GLN A 72 -4.99 -5.55 -5.01
N ALA A 73 -6.01 -5.36 -4.15
CA ALA A 73 -6.80 -4.15 -4.11
C ALA A 73 -5.93 -2.92 -3.79
N LYS A 74 -5.07 -3.01 -2.78
CA LYS A 74 -4.15 -1.94 -2.40
C LYS A 74 -3.09 -1.66 -3.45
N THR A 75 -2.55 -2.70 -4.10
CA THR A 75 -1.65 -2.53 -5.24
C THR A 75 -2.31 -1.72 -6.36
N ALA A 76 -3.56 -2.05 -6.71
CA ALA A 76 -4.30 -1.32 -7.74
C ALA A 76 -4.58 0.14 -7.35
N GLU A 77 -4.95 0.38 -6.08
CA GLU A 77 -5.15 1.71 -5.51
C GLU A 77 -3.86 2.55 -5.61
N TYR A 78 -2.73 2.01 -5.13
CA TYR A 78 -1.44 2.71 -5.15
C TYR A 78 -0.96 3.01 -6.57
N ARG A 79 -1.14 2.06 -7.51
CA ARG A 79 -0.86 2.31 -8.94
C ARG A 79 -1.72 3.44 -9.50
N SER A 80 -3.00 3.51 -9.11
CA SER A 80 -3.90 4.59 -9.54
C SER A 80 -3.43 5.95 -9.03
N ARG A 81 -3.16 6.04 -7.73
CA ARG A 81 -2.65 7.26 -7.09
C ARG A 81 -1.31 7.71 -7.67
N LEU A 82 -0.41 6.77 -7.96
CA LEU A 82 0.88 7.05 -8.61
C LEU A 82 0.72 7.60 -10.02
N ARG A 83 -0.18 7.04 -10.83
CA ARG A 83 -0.49 7.59 -12.16
C ARG A 83 -1.07 8.99 -12.07
N GLN A 84 -1.99 9.22 -11.13
CA GLN A 84 -2.55 10.55 -10.89
C GLN A 84 -1.44 11.55 -10.51
N LEU A 85 -0.58 11.20 -9.55
CA LEU A 85 0.53 12.04 -9.12
C LEU A 85 1.50 12.37 -10.26
N ARG A 86 1.80 11.42 -11.14
CA ARG A 86 2.65 11.63 -12.33
C ARG A 86 1.97 12.44 -13.44
N ALA A 87 0.65 12.49 -13.47
CA ALA A 87 -0.08 13.30 -14.45
C ALA A 87 -0.17 14.78 -14.04
N THR A 88 -0.01 15.08 -12.74
CA THR A 88 -0.01 16.43 -12.19
C THR A 88 1.39 17.05 -12.01
N ALA A 89 2.44 16.23 -12.06
CA ALA A 89 3.85 16.66 -11.98
C ALA A 89 4.39 17.06 -13.36
#